data_AF-A0A1I7Z2Z7-F1
#
_entry.id   AF-A0A1I7Z2Z7-F1
#
_cell.length_a   1.000
_cell.length_b   1.000
_cell.length_c   1.000
_cell.angle_alpha   90.00
_cell.angle_beta   90.00
_cell.angle_gamma   90.00
#
_symmetry.space_group_name_H-M   'P 1'
#
loop_
_entity.id
_entity.type
_entity.pdbx_description
1 polymer ?
#
loop_
_entity_poly.entity_id
_entity_poly.type
_entity_poly.pdbx_seq_one_letter_code
_entity_poly.pdbx_strand_id
1 'polypeptide(L)'
;MVDLRKGEHLAVFEELRAQGFVRARVNGKLYELDELPKLDKQKKHSIDVVVDRFKVRDDLQQRLAESFETALKLADGIALVAPMDDEPGEEMIFSARFACPICGHAISELEPKLFSFNN
;
A
#
# COMPACT_ATOMS: atom_id res chain seq x y z
N MET A 1 0.04 1.42 -5.46
CA MET A 1 -1.28 1.22 -4.83
C MET A 1 -2.32 1.99 -5.61
N VAL A 2 -3.45 1.37 -5.95
CA VAL A 2 -4.62 2.07 -6.53
C VAL A 2 -5.72 2.07 -5.49
N ASP A 3 -6.14 3.25 -5.04
CA ASP A 3 -7.16 3.37 -4.02
C ASP A 3 -8.48 3.91 -4.60
N LEU A 4 -9.55 3.13 -4.44
CA LEU A 4 -10.95 3.48 -4.72
C LEU A 4 -11.22 4.12 -6.11
N ARG A 5 -10.47 3.71 -7.14
CA ARG A 5 -10.67 4.19 -8.52
C ARG A 5 -11.57 3.27 -9.31
N LYS A 6 -12.43 3.87 -10.14
CA LYS A 6 -13.25 3.12 -11.11
C LYS A 6 -12.40 2.66 -12.29
N GLY A 7 -12.69 1.48 -12.82
CA GLY A 7 -12.02 0.96 -14.01
C GLY A 7 -11.55 -0.48 -13.85
N GLU A 8 -11.09 -1.05 -14.96
CA GLU A 8 -10.61 -2.44 -15.03
C GLU A 8 -9.13 -2.57 -14.63
N HIS A 9 -8.39 -1.46 -14.61
CA HIS A 9 -7.00 -1.35 -14.15
C HIS A 9 -6.01 -2.35 -14.80
N LEU A 10 -6.28 -2.82 -16.03
CA LEU A 10 -5.43 -3.79 -16.75
C LEU A 10 -3.97 -3.34 -16.85
N ALA A 11 -3.74 -2.06 -17.20
CA ALA A 11 -2.39 -1.49 -17.31
C ALA A 11 -1.62 -1.57 -15.98
N VAL A 12 -2.29 -1.41 -14.84
CA VAL A 12 -1.67 -1.51 -13.51
C VAL A 12 -1.19 -2.94 -13.27
N PHE A 13 -2.00 -3.94 -13.59
CA PHE A 13 -1.62 -5.34 -13.43
C PHE A 13 -0.50 -5.77 -14.38
N GLU A 14 -0.49 -5.25 -15.61
CA GLU A 14 0.61 -5.45 -16.56
C GLU A 14 1.92 -4.84 -16.05
N GLU A 15 1.86 -3.63 -15.50
CA GLU A 15 3.02 -2.97 -14.91
C GLU A 15 3.56 -3.75 -13.70
N LEU A 16 2.68 -4.21 -12.80
CA LEU A 16 3.08 -5.05 -11.67
C LEU A 16 3.73 -6.36 -12.12
N ARG A 17 3.22 -7.00 -13.17
CA ARG A 17 3.85 -8.20 -13.76
C ARG A 17 5.22 -7.88 -14.36
N ALA A 18 5.34 -6.77 -15.10
CA ALA A 18 6.60 -6.36 -15.69
C ALA A 18 7.68 -6.06 -14.63
N GLN A 19 7.28 -5.62 -13.44
CA GLN A 19 8.15 -5.43 -12.29
C GLN A 19 8.47 -6.72 -11.52
N GLY A 20 7.91 -7.87 -11.93
CA GLY A 20 8.18 -9.19 -11.35
C GLY A 20 7.34 -9.53 -10.12
N PHE A 21 6.30 -8.75 -9.81
CA PHE A 21 5.37 -9.13 -8.76
C PHE A 21 4.52 -10.34 -9.20
N VAL A 22 4.11 -11.14 -8.23
CA VAL A 22 3.32 -12.37 -8.46
C VAL A 22 1.93 -12.26 -7.87
N ARG A 23 1.75 -11.44 -6.83
CA ARG A 23 0.50 -11.36 -6.07
C ARG A 23 0.05 -9.92 -5.87
N ALA A 24 -1.25 -9.75 -5.86
CA ALA A 24 -1.90 -8.50 -5.50
C ALA A 24 -3.14 -8.80 -4.66
N ARG A 25 -3.48 -7.85 -3.80
CA ARG A 25 -4.74 -7.84 -3.07
C ARG A 25 -5.70 -6.91 -3.78
N VAL A 26 -6.84 -7.45 -4.19
CA VAL A 26 -7.87 -6.71 -4.92
C VAL A 26 -9.14 -6.70 -4.10
N ASN A 27 -9.61 -5.50 -3.73
CA ASN A 27 -10.76 -5.32 -2.84
C ASN A 27 -10.63 -6.13 -1.54
N GLY A 28 -9.43 -6.14 -0.94
CA GLY A 28 -9.15 -6.85 0.31
C GLY A 28 -8.90 -8.36 0.16
N LYS A 29 -9.04 -8.95 -1.02
CA LYS A 29 -8.80 -10.38 -1.26
C LYS A 29 -7.51 -10.64 -2.01
N LEU A 30 -6.74 -11.63 -1.57
CA LEU A 30 -5.48 -12.01 -2.21
C LEU A 30 -5.72 -12.77 -3.52
N TYR A 31 -5.00 -12.40 -4.57
CA TYR A 31 -4.98 -13.09 -5.86
C TYR A 31 -3.55 -13.21 -6.38
N GLU A 32 -3.30 -14.26 -7.18
CA GLU A 32 -2.15 -14.29 -8.06
C GLU A 32 -2.43 -13.41 -9.28
N LEU A 33 -1.41 -12.70 -9.77
CA LEU A 33 -1.59 -11.77 -10.89
C LEU A 33 -2.02 -12.48 -12.18
N ASP A 34 -1.74 -13.77 -12.31
CA ASP A 34 -2.15 -14.59 -13.45
C ASP A 34 -3.59 -15.11 -13.33
N GLU A 35 -4.16 -15.10 -12.12
CA GLU A 35 -5.50 -15.59 -11.79
C GLU A 35 -6.40 -14.47 -11.23
N LEU A 36 -6.30 -13.27 -11.80
CA LEU A 36 -7.09 -12.12 -11.37
C LEU A 36 -8.57 -12.22 -11.78
N PRO A 37 -9.51 -11.80 -10.91
CA PRO A 37 -10.91 -11.67 -11.29
C PRO A 37 -11.08 -10.51 -12.28
N LYS A 38 -12.08 -10.62 -13.18
CA LYS A 38 -12.47 -9.49 -14.02
C LYS A 38 -13.04 -8.37 -13.14
N LEU A 39 -12.47 -7.18 -13.25
CA LEU A 39 -12.95 -5.99 -12.56
C LEU A 39 -14.04 -5.29 -13.38
N ASP A 40 -14.99 -4.67 -12.68
CA ASP A 40 -16.11 -3.98 -13.31
C ASP A 40 -15.74 -2.51 -13.51
N LYS A 41 -15.72 -2.06 -14.77
CA LYS A 41 -15.37 -0.68 -15.13
C LYS A 41 -16.18 0.39 -14.38
N GLN A 42 -17.41 0.09 -13.97
CA GLN A 42 -18.29 1.05 -13.30
C GLN A 42 -18.09 1.11 -11.78
N LYS A 43 -17.43 0.11 -11.19
CA LYS A 43 -17.24 -0.01 -9.74
C LYS A 43 -15.87 0.50 -9.33
N LYS A 44 -15.78 0.98 -8.10
CA LYS A 44 -14.52 1.37 -7.47
C LYS A 44 -13.79 0.10 -7.02
N HIS A 45 -12.49 0.07 -7.25
CA HIS A 45 -11.61 -1.02 -6.87
C HIS A 45 -10.42 -0.48 -6.07
N SER A 46 -9.96 -1.27 -5.10
CA SER A 46 -8.66 -1.10 -4.45
C SER A 46 -7.70 -2.21 -4.90
N ILE A 47 -6.45 -1.84 -5.17
CA ILE A 47 -5.39 -2.75 -5.61
C ILE A 47 -4.12 -2.45 -4.82
N ASP A 48 -3.74 -3.41 -3.99
CA ASP A 48 -2.50 -3.40 -3.21
C ASP A 48 -1.54 -4.44 -3.81
N VAL A 49 -0.31 -4.05 -4.15
CA VAL A 49 0.71 -5.03 -4.53
C VAL A 49 1.25 -5.71 -3.27
N VAL A 50 1.41 -7.02 -3.31
CA VAL A 50 1.99 -7.76 -2.18
C VAL A 50 3.50 -7.78 -2.35
N VAL A 51 4.19 -6.98 -1.54
CA VAL A 51 5.65 -6.85 -1.57
C VAL A 51 6.32 -8.01 -0.82
N ASP A 52 5.81 -8.35 0.37
CA ASP A 52 6.39 -9.41 1.19
C ASP A 52 5.31 -10.10 2.05
N ARG A 53 5.63 -11.30 2.53
CA ARG A 53 4.82 -12.10 3.45
C ARG A 53 5.74 -12.78 4.46
N PHE A 54 5.41 -12.63 5.74
CA PHE A 54 6.20 -13.18 6.83
C PHE A 54 5.31 -13.53 8.03
N LYS A 55 5.82 -14.40 8.90
CA LYS A 55 5.29 -14.60 10.26
C LYS A 55 6.18 -13.86 11.21
N VAL A 56 5.64 -13.21 12.24
CA VAL A 56 6.42 -12.42 13.19
C VAL A 56 7.45 -13.30 13.91
N ARG A 57 8.71 -12.88 13.87
CA ARG A 57 9.89 -13.51 14.49
C ARG A 57 10.93 -12.44 14.79
N ASP A 58 11.80 -12.72 15.76
CA ASP A 58 12.81 -11.76 16.24
C ASP A 58 13.92 -11.44 15.21
N ASP A 59 14.13 -12.33 14.24
CA ASP A 59 15.20 -12.23 13.22
C ASP A 59 14.81 -11.43 11.97
N LEU A 60 13.61 -10.85 11.92
CA LEU A 60 13.04 -10.26 10.70
C LEU A 60 13.32 -8.77 10.50
N GLN A 61 14.00 -8.10 11.42
CA GLN A 61 14.09 -6.63 11.41
C GLN A 61 14.66 -6.07 10.10
N GLN A 62 15.76 -6.63 9.58
CA GLN A 62 16.37 -6.15 8.34
C GLN A 62 15.47 -6.39 7.12
N ARG A 63 14.93 -7.60 6.98
CA ARG A 63 14.00 -7.95 5.89
C ARG A 63 12.75 -7.07 5.92
N LEU A 64 12.20 -6.82 7.10
CA LEU A 64 11.05 -5.95 7.27
C LEU A 64 11.34 -4.53 6.79
N ALA A 65 12.52 -3.98 7.13
CA ALA A 65 12.93 -2.66 6.68
C ALA A 65 13.05 -2.58 5.14
N GLU A 66 13.68 -3.57 4.51
CA GLU A 66 13.82 -3.65 3.04
C GLU A 66 12.46 -3.77 2.34
N SER A 67 11.55 -4.58 2.90
CA SER A 67 10.18 -4.73 2.40
C SER A 67 9.35 -3.45 2.55
N PHE A 68 9.50 -2.73 3.68
CA PHE A 68 8.85 -1.44 3.87
C PHE A 68 9.39 -0.38 2.90
N GLU A 69 10.70 -0.30 2.72
CA GLU A 69 11.32 0.64 1.78
C GLU A 69 10.81 0.41 0.35
N THR A 70 10.68 -0.85 -0.05
CA THR A 70 10.13 -1.24 -1.35
C THR A 70 8.65 -0.83 -1.47
N ALA A 71 7.83 -1.13 -0.46
CA ALA A 71 6.40 -0.77 -0.47
C ALA A 71 6.20 0.75 -0.56
N LEU A 72 6.93 1.51 0.26
CA LEU A 72 6.85 2.97 0.28
C LEU A 72 7.27 3.57 -1.07
N LYS A 73 8.30 3.04 -1.74
CA LYS A 73 8.70 3.51 -3.08
C LYS A 73 7.64 3.25 -4.14
N LEU A 74 6.97 2.09 -4.09
CA LEU A 74 5.96 1.68 -5.08
C LEU A 74 4.61 2.38 -4.92
N ALA A 75 4.27 2.77 -3.69
CA ALA A 75 2.97 3.35 -3.35
C ALA A 75 3.09 4.78 -2.82
N ASP A 76 4.07 5.53 -3.34
CA ASP A 76 4.20 6.97 -3.14
C ASP A 76 4.23 7.39 -1.66
N GLY A 77 4.97 6.63 -0.85
CA GLY A 77 5.15 6.84 0.57
C GLY A 77 4.10 6.21 1.47
N ILE A 78 3.23 5.33 0.94
CA ILE A 78 2.24 4.58 1.74
C ILE A 78 2.62 3.10 1.81
N ALA A 79 2.45 2.48 2.96
CA ALA A 79 2.57 1.04 3.13
C ALA A 79 1.40 0.52 3.95
N LEU A 80 0.95 -0.69 3.62
CA LEU A 80 -0.17 -1.36 4.27
C LEU A 80 0.28 -2.72 4.78
N VAL A 81 0.07 -2.97 6.06
CA VAL A 81 0.25 -4.29 6.68
C VAL A 81 -1.14 -4.84 6.96
N ALA A 82 -1.40 -6.04 6.47
CA ALA A 82 -2.67 -6.71 6.68
C ALA A 82 -2.42 -8.13 7.17
N PRO A 83 -3.32 -8.68 8.02
CA PRO A 83 -3.28 -10.09 8.36
C PRO A 83 -3.46 -10.94 7.10
N MET A 84 -2.88 -12.15 7.11
CA MET A 84 -3.19 -13.14 6.07
C MET A 84 -4.63 -13.64 6.29
N ASP A 85 -5.29 -14.10 5.22
CA ASP A 85 -6.73 -14.43 5.21
C ASP A 85 -7.18 -15.39 6.34
N ASP A 86 -6.25 -16.17 6.91
CA ASP A 86 -6.50 -17.16 7.96
C ASP A 86 -6.27 -16.61 9.39
N GLU A 87 -5.80 -15.37 9.54
CA GLU A 87 -5.42 -14.77 10.81
C GLU A 87 -6.33 -13.59 11.19
N PRO A 88 -6.82 -13.54 12.45
CA PRO A 88 -7.54 -12.37 12.94
C PRO A 88 -6.58 -11.19 13.11
N GLY A 89 -6.97 -10.02 12.62
CA GLY A 89 -6.19 -8.80 12.76
C GLY A 89 -6.83 -7.61 12.07
N GLU A 90 -6.31 -6.42 12.39
CA GLU A 90 -6.69 -5.18 11.73
C GLU A 90 -5.62 -4.77 10.72
N GLU A 91 -6.05 -4.07 9.67
CA GLU A 91 -5.13 -3.47 8.71
C GLU A 91 -4.44 -2.25 9.34
N MET A 92 -3.12 -2.17 9.16
CA MET A 92 -2.30 -1.06 9.64
C MET A 92 -1.73 -0.29 8.46
N ILE A 93 -2.03 1.01 8.39
CA ILE A 93 -1.51 1.90 7.37
C ILE A 93 -0.34 2.71 7.93
N PHE A 94 0.75 2.73 7.19
CA PHE A 94 1.93 3.53 7.45
C PHE A 94 2.13 4.55 6.34
N SER A 95 2.61 5.73 6.72
CA SER A 95 2.95 6.80 5.78
C SER A 95 4.35 7.31 6.11
N ALA A 96 5.22 7.33 5.10
CA ALA A 96 6.52 8.01 5.18
C ALA A 96 6.40 9.51 4.85
N ARG A 97 5.19 9.98 4.57
CA ARG A 97 4.87 11.40 4.40
C ARG A 97 4.32 11.96 5.70
N PHE A 98 4.53 13.24 5.95
CA PHE A 98 3.69 14.03 6.86
C PHE A 98 2.27 14.25 6.27
N ALA A 99 1.72 13.23 5.61
CA ALA A 99 0.46 13.30 4.91
C ALA A 99 -0.53 12.31 5.48
N CYS A 100 -1.78 12.76 5.62
CA CYS A 100 -2.89 11.89 5.98
C CYS A 100 -3.01 10.77 4.91
N PRO A 101 -2.91 9.49 5.30
CA PRO A 101 -2.95 8.39 4.34
C PRO A 101 -4.33 8.20 3.68
N ILE A 102 -5.38 8.83 4.22
CA ILE A 102 -6.75 8.71 3.73
C ILE A 102 -7.07 9.78 2.68
N CYS A 103 -6.60 11.01 2.86
CA CYS A 103 -6.95 12.14 1.98
C CYS A 103 -5.77 12.80 1.26
N GLY A 104 -4.54 12.35 1.52
CA GLY A 104 -3.33 12.86 0.87
C GLY A 104 -2.92 14.26 1.29
N HIS A 105 -3.60 14.89 2.26
CA HIS A 105 -3.23 16.19 2.78
C HIS A 105 -1.89 16.09 3.52
N ALA A 106 -0.85 16.68 2.95
CA ALA A 106 0.48 16.78 3.53
C ALA A 106 0.61 18.06 4.35
N ILE A 107 1.07 17.91 5.59
CA ILE A 107 1.59 19.01 6.40
C ILE A 107 3.08 19.12 6.07
N SER A 108 3.58 20.35 5.92
CA SER A 108 5.03 20.58 5.87
C SER A 108 5.67 20.13 7.19
N GLU A 109 6.97 19.85 7.17
CA GLU A 109 7.73 19.51 8.38
C GLU A 109 7.42 20.49 9.51
N LEU A 110 7.24 19.97 10.72
CA LEU A 110 6.85 20.76 11.88
C LEU A 110 7.99 21.71 12.28
N GLU A 111 8.02 22.89 11.69
CA GLU A 111 8.94 23.95 12.04
C GLU A 111 8.37 24.85 13.16
N PRO A 112 9.19 25.35 14.09
CA PRO A 112 8.73 26.22 15.19
C PRO A 112 7.93 27.44 14.74
N LYS A 113 8.20 27.96 13.53
CA LYS A 113 7.48 29.10 12.92
C LYS A 113 5.99 28.83 12.67
N LEU A 114 5.58 27.57 12.54
CA LEU A 114 4.17 27.17 12.40
C LEU A 114 3.36 27.43 13.67
N PHE A 115 4.05 27.65 14.80
CA PHE A 115 3.46 27.90 16.12
C PHE A 115 3.83 29.28 16.67
N SER A 116 4.48 30.14 15.87
CA SER A 116 4.82 31.50 16.26
C SER A 116 3.70 32.46 15.88
N PHE A 117 3.16 33.18 16.88
CA PHE A 117 2.15 34.24 16.68
C PHE A 117 2.77 35.64 16.53
N ASN A 118 4.10 35.75 16.51
CA ASN A 118 4.79 37.01 16.24
C ASN A 118 5.03 37.12 14.73
N ASN A 119 4.19 37.91 14.05
CA ASN A 119 4.44 38.42 12.70
C ASN A 119 5.13 39.79 12.80
#